data_AF-A0AAW5S6R1-F1
#
_entry.id   AF-A0AAW5S6R1-F1
#
_cell.length_a   1.000
_cell.length_b   1.000
_cell.length_c   1.000
_cell.angle_alpha   90.00
_cell.angle_beta   90.00
_cell.angle_gamma   90.00
#
_symmetry.space_group_name_H-M   'P 1'
#
loop_
_entity.id
_entity.type
_entity.pdbx_description
1 polymer ?
#
loop_
_entity_poly.entity_id
_entity_poly.type
_entity_poly.pdbx_seq_one_letter_code
_entity_poly.pdbx_strand_id
1 'polypeptide(L)'
;MTTADEDDVKRWAFRVQPQTEQRNAGWQASYPGTDWSVSAPTEDEARQRLQEEVERRRAAGEDPFAAIYRRHLRETIPGVYAMDNALYREIARKSGYDQNALQQVFEEAERRRALGKPYTKVEYQAEHPDG
;
A
#
# COMPACT_ATOMS: atom_id res chain seq x y z
N MET A 1 6.78 24.10 0.45
CA MET A 1 6.40 22.74 0.89
C MET A 1 7.69 21.95 0.99
N THR A 2 7.99 21.47 2.19
CA THR A 2 9.35 21.29 2.71
C THR A 2 9.83 19.86 2.48
N THR A 3 11.12 19.70 2.16
CA THR A 3 11.85 18.43 2.02
C THR A 3 11.58 17.40 3.13
N ALA A 4 11.22 17.86 4.33
CA ALA A 4 10.84 17.02 5.47
C ALA A 4 9.62 16.09 5.22
N ASP A 5 8.57 16.56 4.53
CA ASP A 5 7.40 15.71 4.21
C ASP A 5 7.77 14.63 3.16
N GLU A 6 8.71 14.91 2.27
CA GLU A 6 9.19 13.95 1.26
C GLU A 6 10.14 12.92 1.86
N ASP A 7 10.99 13.33 2.80
CA ASP A 7 11.88 12.42 3.51
C ASP A 7 11.14 11.52 4.49
N ASP A 8 10.02 11.98 5.07
CA ASP A 8 9.16 11.13 5.89
C ASP A 8 8.51 10.01 5.08
N VAL A 9 7.97 10.30 3.88
CA VAL A 9 7.38 9.28 2.99
C VAL A 9 8.40 8.20 2.61
N LYS A 10 9.68 8.55 2.37
CA LYS A 10 10.74 7.58 1.98
C LYS A 10 11.09 6.57 3.07
N ARG A 11 10.79 6.89 4.33
CA ARG A 11 10.96 5.96 5.46
C ARG A 11 9.98 4.80 5.39
N TRP A 12 8.86 4.97 4.69
CA TRP A 12 7.80 3.98 4.63
C TRP A 12 7.79 3.24 3.29
N ALA A 13 7.53 1.95 3.36
CA ALA A 13 6.97 1.19 2.24
C ALA A 13 5.44 1.27 2.35
N PHE A 14 4.77 1.48 1.22
CA PHE A 14 3.32 1.54 1.16
C PHE A 14 2.76 0.38 0.36
N ARG A 15 1.61 -0.12 0.81
CA ARG A 15 0.76 -1.00 0.02
C ARG A 15 -0.63 -0.38 -0.07
N VAL A 16 -1.12 -0.22 -1.29
CA VAL A 16 -2.46 0.29 -1.57
C VAL A 16 -3.26 -0.87 -2.13
N GLN A 17 -4.28 -1.31 -1.41
CA GLN A 17 -5.10 -2.45 -1.79
C GLN A 17 -6.22 -1.98 -2.74
N PRO A 18 -6.34 -2.56 -3.95
CA PRO A 18 -7.48 -2.32 -4.83
C PRO A 18 -8.80 -2.60 -4.12
N GLN A 19 -9.79 -1.76 -4.38
CA GLN A 19 -11.18 -1.98 -3.98
C GLN A 19 -11.99 -2.30 -5.22
N THR A 20 -12.73 -3.40 -5.17
CA THR A 20 -13.67 -3.82 -6.21
C THR A 20 -15.08 -3.80 -5.65
N GLU A 21 -16.01 -3.29 -6.43
CA GLU A 21 -17.42 -3.26 -6.09
C GLU A 21 -18.25 -3.64 -7.32
N GLN A 22 -19.25 -4.50 -7.11
CA GLN A 22 -20.20 -4.83 -8.16
C GLN A 22 -21.18 -3.65 -8.35
N ARG A 23 -21.32 -3.16 -9.59
CA ARG A 23 -22.18 -2.03 -9.96
C ARG A 23 -23.03 -2.41 -11.17
N ASN A 24 -24.35 -2.26 -11.07
CA ASN A 24 -25.32 -2.50 -12.14
C ASN A 24 -25.08 -3.87 -12.84
N ALA A 25 -24.41 -3.83 -14.00
CA ALA A 25 -24.13 -4.95 -14.89
C ALA A 25 -22.62 -5.28 -15.02
N GLY A 26 -21.81 -4.84 -14.08
CA GLY A 26 -20.37 -5.09 -14.10
C GLY A 26 -19.69 -4.82 -12.76
N TRP A 27 -18.37 -4.67 -12.83
CA TRP A 27 -17.48 -4.43 -11.71
C TRP A 27 -16.77 -3.10 -11.90
N GLN A 28 -16.71 -2.34 -10.81
CA GLN A 28 -15.92 -1.14 -10.71
C GLN A 28 -14.72 -1.42 -9.81
N ALA A 29 -13.53 -0.98 -10.23
CA ALA A 29 -12.32 -1.07 -9.44
C ALA A 29 -11.72 0.33 -9.23
N SER A 30 -11.20 0.58 -8.03
CA SER A 30 -10.53 1.84 -7.68
C SER A 30 -9.47 1.59 -6.60
N TYR A 31 -8.60 2.57 -6.36
CA TYR A 31 -7.72 2.54 -5.20
C TYR A 31 -8.28 3.47 -4.11
N PRO A 32 -8.15 3.10 -2.82
CA PRO A 32 -8.58 3.94 -1.72
C PRO A 32 -8.04 5.36 -1.85
N GLY A 33 -8.94 6.31 -1.92
CA GLY A 33 -8.59 7.72 -1.91
C GLY A 33 -8.20 8.34 -3.24
N THR A 34 -8.30 7.61 -4.36
CA THR A 34 -8.24 8.19 -5.71
C THR A 34 -9.59 8.80 -6.10
N ASP A 35 -9.57 9.78 -7.01
CA ASP A 35 -10.75 10.38 -7.62
C ASP A 35 -11.16 9.68 -8.93
N TRP A 36 -10.40 8.67 -9.35
CA TRP A 36 -10.64 7.89 -10.54
C TRP A 36 -10.93 6.43 -10.22
N SER A 37 -11.62 5.77 -11.13
CA SER A 37 -11.99 4.35 -11.09
C SER A 37 -12.09 3.81 -12.51
N VAL A 38 -12.03 2.49 -12.65
CA VAL A 38 -12.27 1.80 -13.92
C VAL A 38 -13.47 0.88 -13.79
N SER A 39 -14.08 0.48 -14.91
CA SER A 39 -15.16 -0.49 -14.92
C SER A 39 -14.92 -1.57 -15.97
N ALA A 40 -15.38 -2.78 -15.70
CA ALA A 40 -15.36 -3.91 -16.63
C ALA A 40 -16.52 -4.89 -16.36
N PRO A 41 -16.85 -5.77 -17.32
CA PRO A 41 -17.85 -6.82 -17.12
C PRO A 41 -17.56 -7.78 -15.95
N THR A 42 -16.29 -8.11 -15.69
CA THR A 42 -15.87 -9.05 -14.63
C THR A 42 -14.96 -8.39 -13.61
N GLU A 43 -14.86 -8.97 -12.41
CA GLU A 43 -14.00 -8.44 -11.34
C GLU A 43 -12.53 -8.47 -11.75
N ASP A 44 -12.08 -9.59 -12.34
CA ASP A 44 -10.70 -9.76 -12.78
C ASP A 44 -10.33 -8.77 -13.88
N GLU A 45 -11.21 -8.54 -14.85
CA GLU A 45 -10.99 -7.51 -15.88
C GLU A 45 -10.96 -6.10 -15.27
N ALA A 46 -11.79 -5.81 -14.26
CA ALA A 46 -11.77 -4.51 -13.59
C ALA A 46 -10.45 -4.31 -12.84
N ARG A 47 -9.94 -5.34 -12.16
CA ARG A 47 -8.62 -5.33 -11.50
C ARG A 47 -7.48 -5.17 -12.51
N GLN A 48 -7.54 -5.87 -13.64
CA GLN A 48 -6.55 -5.73 -14.70
C GLN A 48 -6.54 -4.30 -15.27
N ARG A 49 -7.69 -3.75 -15.64
CA ARG A 49 -7.80 -2.36 -16.12
C ARG A 49 -7.32 -1.35 -15.09
N LEU A 50 -7.50 -1.63 -13.81
CA LEU A 50 -7.03 -0.75 -12.74
C LEU A 50 -5.50 -0.72 -12.71
N GLN A 51 -4.85 -1.88 -12.88
CA GLN A 51 -3.41 -1.98 -12.99
C GLN A 51 -2.87 -1.28 -14.24
N GLU A 52 -3.52 -1.46 -15.39
CA GLU A 52 -3.17 -0.78 -16.65
C GLU A 52 -3.26 0.75 -16.52
N GLU A 53 -4.26 1.27 -15.83
CA GLU A 53 -4.40 2.71 -15.58
C GLU A 53 -3.28 3.28 -14.69
N VAL A 54 -2.81 2.52 -13.70
CA VAL A 54 -1.63 2.88 -12.89
C VAL A 54 -0.39 2.93 -13.76
N GLU A 55 -0.17 1.91 -14.59
CA GLU A 55 0.97 1.83 -15.50
C GLU A 55 0.97 2.98 -16.52
N ARG A 56 -0.21 3.32 -17.07
CA ARG A 56 -0.39 4.46 -17.97
C ARG A 56 0.01 5.78 -17.31
N ARG A 57 -0.42 6.03 -16.07
CA ARG A 57 -0.07 7.26 -15.32
C ARG A 57 1.43 7.32 -15.01
N ARG A 58 2.02 6.20 -14.59
CA ARG A 58 3.48 6.10 -14.38
C ARG A 58 4.26 6.36 -15.65
N ALA A 59 3.80 5.83 -16.79
CA ALA A 59 4.41 6.10 -18.10
C ALA A 59 4.31 7.58 -18.50
N ALA A 60 3.29 8.30 -18.03
CA ALA A 60 3.16 9.75 -18.17
C ALA A 60 4.02 10.55 -17.17
N GLY A 61 4.78 9.89 -16.30
CA GLY A 61 5.61 10.53 -15.27
C GLY A 61 4.86 10.88 -13.98
N GLU A 62 3.63 10.41 -13.81
CA GLU A 62 2.82 10.64 -12.62
C GLU A 62 2.96 9.47 -11.62
N ASP A 63 3.13 9.76 -10.33
CA ASP A 63 2.90 8.78 -9.27
C ASP A 63 1.44 8.90 -8.81
N PRO A 64 0.55 7.94 -9.17
CA PRO A 64 -0.88 8.03 -8.87
C PRO A 64 -1.20 7.99 -7.37
N PHE A 65 -0.23 7.63 -6.52
CA PHE A 65 -0.43 7.44 -5.09
C PHE A 65 0.32 8.45 -4.22
N ALA A 66 1.12 9.34 -4.80
CA ALA A 66 1.95 10.28 -4.03
C ALA A 66 1.15 11.16 -3.06
N ALA A 67 -0.07 11.55 -3.43
CA ALA A 67 -0.98 12.28 -2.55
C ALA A 67 -1.58 11.38 -1.45
N ILE A 68 -1.86 10.12 -1.77
CA ILE A 68 -2.42 9.13 -0.85
C ILE A 68 -1.41 8.80 0.25
N TYR A 69 -0.13 8.61 -0.06
CA TYR A 69 0.90 8.32 0.94
C TYR A 69 0.97 9.39 2.03
N ARG A 70 1.07 10.66 1.62
CA ARG A 70 1.15 11.79 2.56
C ARG A 70 -0.10 11.92 3.41
N ARG A 71 -1.28 11.76 2.79
CA ARG A 71 -2.55 11.78 3.52
C ARG A 71 -2.63 10.64 4.52
N HIS A 72 -2.25 9.43 4.12
CA HIS A 72 -2.31 8.23 4.94
C HIS A 72 -1.46 8.30 6.21
N LEU A 73 -0.29 8.94 6.13
CA LEU A 73 0.57 9.15 7.29
C LEU A 73 -0.05 10.08 8.34
N ARG A 74 -0.91 11.02 7.91
CA ARG A 74 -1.62 11.96 8.80
C ARG A 74 -2.95 11.41 9.29
N GLU A 75 -3.68 10.74 8.42
CA GLU A 75 -5.00 10.18 8.65
C GLU A 75 -5.06 8.79 8.04
N THR A 76 -5.35 7.76 8.85
CA THR A 76 -5.47 6.39 8.35
C THR A 76 -6.55 6.30 7.27
N ILE A 77 -6.19 5.70 6.14
CA ILE A 77 -7.08 5.46 5.00
C ILE A 77 -7.28 3.95 4.93
N PRO A 78 -8.51 3.43 5.09
CA PRO A 78 -8.77 2.00 4.97
C PRO A 78 -8.28 1.44 3.63
N GLY A 79 -7.59 0.30 3.67
CA GLY A 79 -7.00 -0.33 2.47
C GLY A 79 -5.67 0.27 2.03
N VAL A 80 -5.11 1.24 2.77
CA VAL A 80 -3.73 1.70 2.64
C VAL A 80 -2.96 1.25 3.88
N TYR A 81 -1.77 0.73 3.67
CA TYR A 81 -0.90 0.22 4.73
C TYR A 81 0.48 0.85 4.61
N ALA A 82 1.04 1.27 5.75
CA ALA A 82 2.41 1.73 5.85
C ALA A 82 3.24 0.79 6.75
N MET A 83 4.41 0.40 6.27
CA MET A 83 5.41 -0.37 7.01
C MET A 83 6.76 0.33 6.91
N ASP A 84 7.60 0.25 7.95
CA ASP A 84 8.96 0.78 7.87
C ASP A 84 9.72 0.13 6.69
N ASN A 85 10.39 0.93 5.86
CA ASN A 85 11.01 0.46 4.63
C ASN A 85 12.17 -0.53 4.89
N ALA A 86 12.89 -0.38 6.02
CA ALA A 86 13.93 -1.35 6.39
C ALA A 86 13.32 -2.69 6.81
N LEU A 87 12.17 -2.67 7.50
CA LEU A 87 11.42 -3.87 7.80
C LEU A 87 10.89 -4.53 6.51
N TYR A 88 10.26 -3.77 5.61
CA TYR A 88 9.79 -4.28 4.32
C TYR A 88 10.87 -5.06 3.56
N ARG A 89 12.08 -4.47 3.44
CA ARG A 89 13.21 -5.09 2.73
C ARG A 89 13.68 -6.38 3.40
N GLU A 90 13.66 -6.43 4.73
CA GLU A 90 14.00 -7.64 5.48
C GLU A 90 13.00 -8.77 5.17
N ILE A 91 11.69 -8.47 5.30
CA ILE A 91 10.64 -9.46 5.08
C ILE A 91 10.62 -9.92 3.62
N ALA A 92 10.67 -9.00 2.67
CA ALA A 92 10.67 -9.31 1.24
C ALA A 92 11.83 -10.23 0.87
N ARG A 93 13.02 -10.01 1.45
CA ARG A 93 14.18 -10.87 1.23
C ARG A 93 14.01 -12.25 1.86
N LYS A 94 13.50 -12.34 3.08
CA LYS A 94 13.31 -13.61 3.80
C LYS A 94 12.19 -14.46 3.20
N SER A 95 11.09 -13.82 2.79
CA SER A 95 9.92 -14.51 2.24
C SER A 95 10.01 -14.80 0.75
N GLY A 96 11.07 -14.35 0.05
CA GLY A 96 11.16 -14.45 -1.40
C GLY A 96 10.07 -13.66 -2.12
N TYR A 97 9.67 -12.50 -1.57
CA TYR A 97 8.58 -11.65 -2.07
C TYR A 97 7.18 -12.29 -2.02
N ASP A 98 6.96 -13.25 -1.12
CA ASP A 98 5.63 -13.80 -0.88
C ASP A 98 4.65 -12.69 -0.46
N GLN A 99 3.59 -12.52 -1.25
CA GLN A 99 2.64 -11.41 -1.10
C GLN A 99 1.74 -11.56 0.12
N ASN A 100 1.50 -12.79 0.59
CA ASN A 100 0.65 -13.06 1.75
C ASN A 100 1.42 -12.79 3.04
N ALA A 101 2.67 -13.28 3.13
CA ALA A 101 3.57 -12.98 4.24
C ALA A 101 3.81 -11.47 4.35
N LEU A 102 4.07 -10.79 3.23
CA LEU A 102 4.19 -9.33 3.22
C LEU A 102 2.90 -8.64 3.66
N GLN A 103 1.73 -9.11 3.22
CA GLN A 103 0.43 -8.53 3.62
C GLN A 103 0.23 -8.58 5.13
N GLN A 104 0.52 -9.72 5.76
CA GLN A 104 0.36 -9.88 7.21
C GLN A 104 1.23 -8.89 7.99
N VAL A 105 2.47 -8.67 7.56
CA VAL A 105 3.36 -7.71 8.23
C VAL A 105 2.91 -6.27 7.96
N PHE A 106 2.41 -5.95 6.75
CA PHE A 106 1.81 -4.65 6.46
C PHE A 106 0.60 -4.35 7.37
N GLU A 107 -0.29 -5.31 7.56
CA GLU A 107 -1.45 -5.17 8.43
C GLU A 107 -1.05 -4.93 9.90
N GLU A 108 -0.07 -5.68 10.39
CA GLU A 108 0.42 -5.53 11.75
C GLU A 108 1.17 -4.19 11.94
N ALA A 109 1.99 -3.79 10.97
CA ALA A 109 2.66 -2.50 10.97
C ALA A 109 1.67 -1.34 11.01
N GLU A 110 0.63 -1.40 10.16
CA GLU A 110 -0.39 -0.36 10.09
C GLU A 110 -1.21 -0.29 11.38
N ARG A 111 -1.59 -1.46 11.94
CA ARG A 111 -2.28 -1.54 13.23
C ARG A 111 -1.46 -0.90 14.35
N ARG A 112 -0.16 -1.19 14.42
CA ARG A 112 0.74 -0.60 15.43
C ARG A 112 0.94 0.89 15.20
N ARG A 113 1.13 1.32 13.96
CA ARG A 113 1.24 2.73 13.57
C ARG A 113 0.02 3.53 14.02
N ALA A 114 -1.19 3.03 13.75
CA ALA A 114 -2.44 3.66 14.17
C ALA A 114 -2.58 3.78 15.70
N LEU A 115 -1.92 2.89 16.45
CA LEU A 115 -1.87 2.92 17.92
C LEU A 115 -0.67 3.72 18.48
N GLY A 116 0.15 4.36 17.61
CA GLY A 116 1.36 5.07 18.02
C GLY A 116 2.48 4.15 18.53
N LYS A 117 2.43 2.86 18.20
CA LYS A 117 3.43 1.86 18.61
C LYS A 117 4.45 1.65 17.48
N PRO A 118 5.76 1.56 17.80
CA PRO A 118 6.76 1.25 16.79
C PRO A 118 6.61 -0.20 16.30
N TYR A 119 6.90 -0.39 15.02
CA TYR A 119 7.10 -1.71 14.43
C TYR A 119 8.13 -1.60 13.31
N THR A 120 9.39 -1.51 13.71
CA THR A 120 10.52 -1.45 12.80
C THR A 120 11.16 -2.83 12.68
N LYS A 121 12.25 -2.91 11.90
CA LYS A 121 13.07 -4.11 11.82
C LYS A 121 13.52 -4.62 13.20
N VAL A 122 13.82 -3.72 14.14
CA VAL A 122 14.31 -4.10 15.47
C VAL A 122 13.22 -4.81 16.27
N GLU A 123 12.01 -4.26 16.35
CA GLU A 123 10.90 -4.89 17.06
C GLU A 123 10.52 -6.22 16.41
N TYR A 124 10.48 -6.28 15.07
CA TYR A 124 10.20 -7.52 14.36
C TYR A 124 11.21 -8.62 14.71
N GLN A 125 12.51 -8.31 14.69
CA GLN A 125 13.57 -9.28 15.00
C GLN A 125 13.56 -9.73 16.46
N ALA A 126 13.22 -8.83 17.40
CA ALA A 126 13.07 -9.18 18.81
C ALA A 126 11.91 -10.17 19.03
N GLU A 127 10.84 -10.05 18.25
CA GLU A 127 9.66 -10.93 18.30
C GLU A 127 9.84 -12.23 17.49
N HIS A 128 10.75 -12.24 16.51
CA HIS A 128 10.99 -13.36 15.58
C HIS A 128 12.49 -13.70 15.49
N PRO A 129 13.10 -14.25 16.56
CA PRO A 129 14.55 -14.47 16.65
C PRO A 129 15.09 -15.57 15.72
N ASP A 130 14.25 -16.50 15.25
CA ASP A 130 14.67 -17.70 14.52
C ASP A 130 14.54 -17.61 12.98
N GLY A 131 14.57 -16.39 12.42
CA GLY A 131 14.49 -16.16 10.97
C GLY A 131 15.78 -15.64 10.34
#